data_AF-A0AAJ4AQN7-F1
#
_entry.id   AF-A0AAJ4AQN7-F1
#
_cell.length_a   1.000
_cell.length_b   1.000
_cell.length_c   1.000
_cell.angle_alpha   90.00
_cell.angle_beta   90.00
_cell.angle_gamma   90.00
#
_symmetry.space_group_name_H-M   'P 1'
#
loop_
_entity.id
_entity.type
_entity.pdbx_description
1 polymer ?
#
loop_
_entity_poly.entity_id
_entity_poly.type
_entity_poly.pdbx_seq_one_letter_code
_entity_poly.pdbx_strand_id
1 'polypeptide(L)'
;MKVSTDSGSLKLLVNACNVFKLIMASLNNWLIQENKMNFDWQELHTQDFDTSVAFYGAHFNCTIREVPGRNGKRYGLIIPHGSAKPMAGIFETGTDHSDQPHMPLSAWVGYVTVDNVAQSVERALADGAKELVAFDIPYIGSVSVLKDPAGQMINLIEYKATSGAR
;
A
#
# COMPACT_ATOMS: atom_id res chain seq x y z
N MET A 1 10.43 49.83 48.25
CA MET A 1 9.92 48.46 48.07
C MET A 1 10.44 47.95 46.73
N LYS A 2 11.52 47.17 46.70
CA LYS A 2 12.01 46.53 45.47
C LYS A 2 11.26 45.22 45.31
N VAL A 3 10.38 45.12 44.33
CA VAL A 3 9.82 43.83 43.90
C VAL A 3 10.85 43.20 42.98
N SER A 4 11.60 42.24 43.53
CA SER A 4 12.47 41.36 42.76
C SER A 4 11.60 40.41 41.96
N THR A 5 11.41 40.65 40.67
CA THR A 5 10.85 39.66 39.76
C THR A 5 11.93 38.65 39.44
N ASP A 6 11.87 37.51 40.11
CA ASP A 6 12.80 36.41 39.93
C ASP A 6 12.60 35.79 38.53
N SER A 7 13.51 36.13 37.61
CA SER A 7 13.49 35.66 36.21
C SER A 7 13.74 34.15 36.07
N GLY A 8 14.09 33.45 37.14
CA GLY A 8 14.30 32.00 37.17
C GLY A 8 12.99 31.20 37.07
N SER A 9 11.92 31.64 37.73
CA SER A 9 10.66 30.91 37.82
C SER A 9 9.89 30.88 36.50
N LEU A 10 9.95 31.98 35.72
CA LEU A 10 9.30 32.08 34.40
C LEU A 10 10.01 31.20 33.35
N LYS A 11 11.35 31.09 33.41
CA LYS A 11 12.12 30.22 32.51
C LYS A 11 11.84 28.73 32.77
N LEU A 12 11.66 28.34 34.04
CA LEU A 12 11.33 26.96 34.40
C LEU A 12 9.93 26.56 33.89
N LEU A 13 8.95 27.46 34.01
CA LEU A 13 7.58 27.26 33.51
C LEU A 13 7.49 27.18 31.98
N VAL A 14 8.22 28.03 31.25
CA VAL A 14 8.27 27.98 29.78
C VAL A 14 8.96 26.70 29.29
N ASN A 15 10.04 26.27 29.96
CA ASN A 15 10.69 25.00 29.64
C ASN A 15 9.78 23.80 29.89
N ALA A 16 9.05 23.77 31.01
CA ALA A 16 8.10 22.70 31.31
C ALA A 16 6.99 22.61 30.25
N CYS A 17 6.50 23.76 29.75
CA CYS A 17 5.46 23.80 28.71
C CYS A 17 5.98 23.31 27.35
N ASN A 18 7.23 23.63 26.99
CA ASN A 18 7.86 23.14 25.77
C ASN A 18 8.20 21.65 25.84
N VAL A 19 8.66 21.16 27.00
CA VAL A 19 8.91 19.74 27.24
C VAL A 19 7.59 18.96 27.20
N PHE A 20 6.51 19.49 27.79
CA PHE A 20 5.19 18.87 27.70
C PHE A 20 4.66 18.85 26.26
N LYS A 21 4.83 19.92 25.47
CA LYS A 21 4.49 19.92 24.04
C LYS A 21 5.30 18.91 23.23
N LEU A 22 6.59 18.77 23.50
CA LEU A 22 7.45 17.77 22.85
C LEU A 22 7.08 16.35 23.24
N ILE A 23 6.77 16.10 24.52
CA ILE A 23 6.30 14.81 25.01
C ILE A 23 4.93 14.49 24.42
N MET A 24 3.98 15.42 24.39
CA MET A 24 2.67 15.19 23.77
C MET A 24 2.75 15.06 22.25
N ALA A 25 3.63 15.78 21.57
CA ALA A 25 3.87 15.59 20.13
C ALA A 25 4.56 14.26 19.82
N SER A 26 5.51 13.84 20.67
CA SER A 26 6.19 12.55 20.57
C SER A 26 5.24 11.40 20.91
N LEU A 27 4.40 11.54 21.93
CA LEU A 27 3.36 10.58 22.31
C LEU A 27 2.28 10.52 21.24
N ASN A 28 1.91 11.64 20.62
CA ASN A 28 1.01 11.63 19.47
C ASN A 28 1.64 10.94 18.27
N ASN A 29 2.92 11.15 17.95
CA ASN A 29 3.60 10.39 16.89
C ASN A 29 3.77 8.90 17.23
N TRP A 30 3.87 8.54 18.51
CA TRP A 30 3.93 7.13 18.96
C TRP A 30 2.55 6.46 19.04
N LEU A 31 1.49 7.21 19.32
CA LEU A 31 0.10 6.75 19.35
C LEU A 31 -0.54 6.79 17.96
N ILE A 32 0.05 7.54 17.02
CA ILE A 32 -0.35 7.68 15.61
C ILE A 32 0.78 7.13 14.73
N GLN A 33 1.19 5.88 14.96
CA GLN A 33 1.39 5.01 13.80
C GLN A 33 -0.02 4.64 13.32
N GLU A 34 -0.71 5.61 12.71
CA GLU A 34 -1.99 5.34 12.09
C GLU A 34 -1.73 4.27 11.03
N ASN A 35 -2.32 3.08 11.22
CA ASN A 35 -2.55 2.11 10.16
C ASN A 35 -3.45 2.76 9.10
N LYS A 36 -2.91 3.74 8.36
CA LYS A 36 -3.60 4.37 7.25
C LYS A 36 -3.71 3.31 6.17
N MET A 37 -4.93 2.99 5.77
CA MET A 37 -5.15 2.27 4.53
C MET A 37 -4.65 3.15 3.39
N ASN A 38 -3.45 2.87 2.91
CA ASN A 38 -2.85 3.60 1.81
C ASN A 38 -2.95 2.79 0.51
N PHE A 39 -3.88 3.15 -0.36
CA PHE A 39 -4.06 2.48 -1.64
C PHE A 39 -3.08 3.02 -2.69
N ASP A 40 -1.85 2.51 -2.70
CA ASP A 40 -0.77 3.02 -3.57
C ASP A 40 -0.70 2.34 -4.94
N TRP A 41 -1.41 1.23 -5.15
CA TRP A 41 -1.41 0.52 -6.42
C TRP A 41 -2.77 -0.04 -6.77
N GLN A 42 -3.13 0.11 -8.05
CA GLN A 42 -4.35 -0.43 -8.63
C GLN A 42 -3.98 -1.35 -9.78
N GLU A 43 -4.61 -2.51 -9.84
CA GLU A 43 -4.32 -3.54 -10.82
C GLU A 43 -5.63 -4.05 -11.42
N LEU A 44 -5.72 -4.03 -12.74
CA LEU A 44 -6.79 -4.69 -13.45
C LEU A 44 -6.45 -6.17 -13.61
N HIS A 45 -7.26 -7.04 -13.05
CA HIS A 45 -7.26 -8.45 -13.41
C HIS A 45 -8.16 -8.66 -14.62
N THR A 46 -7.67 -9.39 -15.62
CA THR A 46 -8.43 -9.63 -16.85
C THR A 46 -8.18 -11.01 -17.45
N GLN A 47 -9.23 -11.59 -18.03
CA GLN A 47 -9.16 -12.85 -18.79
C GLN A 47 -8.72 -12.63 -20.24
N ASP A 48 -8.86 -11.40 -20.75
CA ASP A 48 -8.46 -11.01 -22.10
C ASP A 48 -7.54 -9.80 -22.02
N PHE A 49 -6.25 -10.11 -21.93
CA PHE A 49 -5.19 -9.12 -21.77
C PHE A 49 -5.12 -8.19 -22.99
N ASP A 50 -5.16 -8.72 -24.20
CA ASP A 50 -5.01 -7.93 -25.43
C ASP A 50 -6.19 -6.98 -25.63
N THR A 51 -7.43 -7.44 -25.39
CA THR A 51 -8.61 -6.56 -25.44
C THR A 51 -8.52 -5.45 -24.40
N SER A 52 -8.05 -5.76 -23.19
CA SER A 52 -7.86 -4.76 -22.14
C SER A 52 -6.78 -3.73 -22.54
N VAL A 53 -5.63 -4.19 -23.04
CA VAL A 53 -4.56 -3.31 -23.50
C VAL A 53 -5.03 -2.38 -24.60
N ALA A 54 -5.73 -2.90 -25.61
CA ALA A 54 -6.27 -2.11 -26.70
C ALA A 54 -7.27 -1.05 -26.20
N PHE A 55 -8.20 -1.44 -25.33
CA PHE A 55 -9.20 -0.53 -24.77
C PHE A 55 -8.57 0.60 -23.96
N TYR A 56 -7.72 0.28 -22.97
CA TYR A 56 -7.15 1.31 -22.11
C TYR A 56 -6.19 2.23 -22.86
N GLY A 57 -5.35 1.67 -23.74
CA GLY A 57 -4.42 2.45 -24.56
C GLY A 57 -5.13 3.40 -25.54
N ALA A 58 -6.30 3.01 -26.08
CA ALA A 58 -7.05 3.85 -27.01
C ALA A 58 -7.84 4.98 -26.34
N HIS A 59 -8.28 4.79 -25.09
CA HIS A 59 -9.31 5.66 -24.48
C HIS A 59 -8.82 6.57 -23.34
N PHE A 60 -7.67 6.30 -22.71
CA PHE A 60 -7.29 6.98 -21.45
C PHE A 60 -5.96 7.75 -21.50
N ASN A 61 -5.50 8.16 -22.68
CA ASN A 61 -4.28 8.97 -22.86
C ASN A 61 -3.06 8.39 -22.11
N CYS A 62 -2.85 7.09 -22.27
CA CYS A 62 -1.77 6.33 -21.65
C CYS A 62 -1.13 5.38 -22.66
N THR A 63 0.12 5.00 -22.40
CA THR A 63 0.73 3.83 -23.02
C THR A 63 0.67 2.66 -22.04
N ILE A 64 0.65 1.44 -22.57
CA ILE A 64 0.79 0.23 -21.78
C ILE A 64 2.10 -0.43 -22.16
N ARG A 65 2.98 -0.57 -21.17
CA ARG A 65 4.27 -1.21 -21.34
C ARG A 65 4.24 -2.59 -20.71
N GLU A 66 4.35 -3.62 -21.55
CA GLU A 66 4.45 -4.99 -21.07
C GLU A 66 5.79 -5.24 -20.38
N VAL A 67 5.73 -5.97 -19.28
CA VAL A 67 6.86 -6.45 -18.48
C VAL A 67 6.60 -7.92 -18.11
N PRO A 68 7.63 -8.69 -17.72
CA PRO A 68 7.42 -10.03 -17.20
C PRO A 68 6.44 -10.01 -16.02
N GLY A 69 5.35 -10.79 -16.11
CA GLY A 69 4.43 -10.99 -15.01
C GLY A 69 4.82 -12.18 -14.12
N ARG A 70 3.87 -12.60 -13.27
CA ARG A 70 4.04 -13.76 -12.36
C ARG A 70 3.47 -15.03 -12.99
N ASN A 71 4.01 -16.19 -12.61
CA ASN A 71 3.51 -17.52 -13.00
C ASN A 71 3.33 -17.73 -14.53
N GLY A 72 4.21 -17.13 -15.34
CA GLY A 72 4.14 -17.20 -16.80
C GLY A 72 3.01 -16.38 -17.43
N LYS A 73 2.30 -15.56 -16.65
CA LYS A 73 1.26 -14.64 -17.12
C LYS A 73 1.82 -13.28 -17.50
N ARG A 74 1.11 -12.55 -18.34
CA ARG A 74 1.49 -11.20 -18.79
C ARG A 74 1.18 -10.13 -17.75
N TYR A 75 1.98 -9.07 -17.76
CA TYR A 75 1.77 -7.88 -16.96
C TYR A 75 2.00 -6.62 -17.79
N GLY A 76 1.05 -5.69 -17.74
CA GLY A 76 1.12 -4.39 -18.40
C GLY A 76 1.20 -3.27 -17.37
N LEU A 77 2.15 -2.35 -17.53
CA LEU A 77 2.20 -1.11 -16.76
C LEU A 77 1.45 -0.02 -17.50
N ILE A 78 0.41 0.55 -16.89
CA ILE A 78 -0.32 1.70 -17.43
C ILE A 78 0.45 2.97 -17.09
N ILE A 79 0.91 3.68 -18.12
CA ILE A 79 1.76 4.86 -18.01
C ILE A 79 1.06 6.05 -18.68
N PRO A 80 0.62 7.06 -17.91
CA PRO A 80 0.06 8.29 -18.49
C PRO A 80 1.03 8.96 -19.47
N HIS A 81 0.53 9.50 -20.57
CA HIS A 81 1.36 10.30 -21.46
C HIS A 81 1.97 11.50 -20.71
N GLY A 82 3.27 11.71 -20.87
CA GLY A 82 4.03 12.74 -20.14
C GLY A 82 4.50 12.33 -18.75
N SER A 83 4.21 11.10 -18.29
CA SER A 83 4.75 10.53 -17.05
C SER A 83 5.83 9.50 -17.34
N ALA A 84 6.89 9.49 -16.51
CA ALA A 84 7.85 8.39 -16.46
C ALA A 84 7.42 7.27 -15.49
N LYS A 85 6.47 7.56 -14.59
CA LYS A 85 6.00 6.63 -13.56
C LYS A 85 4.71 5.96 -14.01
N PRO A 86 4.61 4.63 -13.88
CA PRO A 86 3.34 3.94 -14.07
C PRO A 86 2.37 4.30 -12.95
N MET A 87 1.07 4.26 -13.25
CA MET A 87 0.01 4.56 -12.28
C MET A 87 -0.81 3.34 -11.87
N ALA A 88 -0.78 2.28 -12.68
CA ALA A 88 -1.57 1.07 -12.47
C ALA A 88 -0.97 -0.11 -13.26
N GLY A 89 -1.46 -1.31 -12.95
CA GLY A 89 -1.14 -2.55 -13.65
C GLY A 89 -2.33 -3.15 -14.40
N ILE A 90 -2.03 -4.01 -15.37
CA ILE A 90 -2.95 -4.97 -15.96
C ILE A 90 -2.29 -6.34 -15.78
N PHE A 91 -2.96 -7.26 -15.11
CA PHE A 91 -2.50 -8.63 -14.90
C PHE A 91 -3.41 -9.60 -15.63
N GLU A 92 -2.79 -10.48 -16.41
CA GLU A 92 -3.49 -11.58 -17.07
C GLU A 92 -3.79 -12.70 -16.07
N THR A 93 -5.06 -12.92 -15.78
CA THR A 93 -5.49 -14.13 -15.05
C THR A 93 -5.64 -15.30 -16.01
N GLY A 94 -6.13 -15.03 -17.22
CA GLY A 94 -6.55 -16.04 -18.18
C GLY A 94 -7.86 -16.71 -17.79
N THR A 95 -8.25 -17.74 -18.56
CA THR A 95 -9.52 -18.48 -18.38
C THR A 95 -9.40 -19.68 -17.45
N ASP A 96 -8.19 -20.23 -17.29
CA ASP A 96 -7.89 -21.24 -16.28
C ASP A 96 -7.61 -20.55 -14.94
N HIS A 97 -8.46 -20.83 -13.95
CA HIS A 97 -8.43 -20.28 -12.60
C HIS A 97 -8.12 -21.33 -11.54
N SER A 98 -7.74 -22.54 -11.96
CA SER A 98 -7.48 -23.65 -11.04
C SER A 98 -6.38 -23.35 -10.01
N ASP A 99 -5.41 -22.51 -10.38
CA ASP A 99 -4.32 -22.05 -9.51
C ASP A 99 -4.70 -20.85 -8.64
N GLN A 100 -5.81 -20.15 -8.93
CA GLN A 100 -6.23 -18.92 -8.25
C GLN A 100 -7.76 -18.85 -8.04
N PRO A 101 -8.37 -19.83 -7.34
CA PRO A 101 -9.83 -19.94 -7.23
C PRO A 101 -10.51 -18.80 -6.47
N HIS A 102 -9.73 -17.98 -5.76
CA HIS A 102 -10.23 -16.86 -4.96
C HIS A 102 -10.17 -15.52 -5.68
N MET A 103 -9.42 -15.44 -6.78
CA MET A 103 -9.27 -14.19 -7.52
C MET A 103 -10.51 -13.87 -8.36
N PRO A 104 -10.86 -12.57 -8.52
CA PRO A 104 -11.92 -12.20 -9.45
C PRO A 104 -11.46 -12.46 -10.89
N LEU A 105 -12.36 -13.03 -11.72
CA LEU A 105 -12.08 -13.32 -13.13
C LEU A 105 -11.69 -12.05 -13.90
N SER A 106 -12.40 -10.96 -13.67
CA SER A 106 -12.08 -9.65 -14.23
C SER A 106 -12.59 -8.55 -13.29
N ALA A 107 -11.67 -7.80 -12.70
CA ALA A 107 -11.99 -6.70 -11.80
C ALA A 107 -10.78 -5.80 -11.60
N TRP A 108 -11.04 -4.54 -11.26
CA TRP A 108 -10.03 -3.69 -10.64
C TRP A 108 -9.85 -4.10 -9.18
N VAL A 109 -8.61 -4.30 -8.77
CA VAL A 109 -8.23 -4.54 -7.37
C VAL A 109 -7.25 -3.48 -6.89
N GLY A 110 -7.31 -3.16 -5.61
CA GLY A 110 -6.39 -2.24 -4.95
C GLY A 110 -5.45 -2.97 -4.00
N TYR A 111 -4.23 -2.46 -3.87
CA TYR A 111 -3.26 -2.87 -2.86
C TYR A 111 -3.14 -1.82 -1.78
N VAL A 112 -3.27 -2.25 -0.53
CA VAL A 112 -3.02 -1.44 0.66
C VAL A 112 -1.56 -1.61 1.06
N THR A 113 -0.80 -0.52 1.02
CA THR A 113 0.59 -0.52 1.49
C THR A 113 0.64 -0.62 3.00
N VAL A 114 1.50 -1.52 3.49
CA VAL A 114 1.79 -1.71 4.92
C VAL A 114 3.30 -1.74 5.15
N ASP A 115 3.73 -1.29 6.33
CA ASP A 115 5.15 -1.28 6.70
C ASP A 115 5.71 -2.69 6.89
N ASN A 116 4.85 -3.63 7.32
CA ASN A 116 5.21 -5.03 7.52
C ASN A 116 3.99 -5.91 7.20
N VAL A 117 4.07 -6.69 6.11
CA VAL A 117 2.96 -7.57 5.70
C VAL A 117 2.74 -8.66 6.74
N ALA A 118 3.80 -9.32 7.22
CA ALA A 118 3.68 -10.44 8.15
C ALA A 118 2.95 -10.04 9.46
N GLN A 119 3.35 -8.91 10.06
CA GLN A 119 2.70 -8.39 11.26
C GLN A 119 1.25 -7.96 11.00
N SER A 120 0.96 -7.41 9.83
CA SER A 120 -0.39 -7.01 9.45
C SER A 120 -1.31 -8.21 9.25
N VAL A 121 -0.80 -9.28 8.62
CA VAL A 121 -1.48 -10.56 8.46
C VAL A 121 -1.73 -11.18 9.83
N GLU A 122 -0.73 -11.27 10.70
CA GLU A 122 -0.87 -11.84 12.06
C GLU A 122 -2.03 -11.19 12.83
N ARG A 123 -2.11 -9.86 12.84
CA ARG A 123 -3.20 -9.11 13.47
C ARG A 123 -4.55 -9.41 12.83
N ALA A 124 -4.62 -9.37 11.49
CA ALA A 124 -5.87 -9.63 10.78
C ALA A 124 -6.40 -11.06 11.02
N LEU A 125 -5.51 -12.05 11.07
CA LEU A 125 -5.87 -13.43 11.38
C LEU A 125 -6.41 -13.57 12.81
N ALA A 126 -5.81 -12.89 13.78
CA ALA A 126 -6.29 -12.86 15.17
C ALA A 126 -7.73 -12.30 15.28
N ASP A 127 -8.11 -11.39 14.37
CA ASP A 127 -9.44 -10.77 14.28
C ASP A 127 -10.40 -11.50 13.33
N GLY A 128 -10.04 -12.71 12.88
CA GLY A 128 -10.93 -13.61 12.12
C GLY A 128 -10.84 -13.48 10.60
N ALA A 129 -9.87 -12.74 10.05
CA ALA A 129 -9.56 -12.79 8.63
C ALA A 129 -8.96 -14.16 8.24
N LYS A 130 -8.89 -14.44 6.94
CA LYS A 130 -8.22 -15.61 6.36
C LYS A 130 -7.23 -15.16 5.32
N GLU A 131 -6.01 -15.66 5.39
CA GLU A 131 -5.03 -15.50 4.32
C GLU A 131 -5.35 -16.48 3.19
N LEU A 132 -5.49 -15.95 1.97
CA LEU A 132 -5.85 -16.73 0.78
C LEU A 132 -4.59 -17.10 -0.02
N VAL A 133 -3.66 -16.16 -0.16
CA VAL A 133 -2.39 -16.36 -0.85
C VAL A 133 -1.36 -15.37 -0.35
N ALA A 134 -0.10 -15.81 -0.27
CA ALA A 134 1.06 -14.97 0.02
C ALA A 134 2.18 -15.26 -0.97
N PHE A 135 2.85 -14.21 -1.45
CA PHE A 135 3.96 -14.35 -2.40
C PHE A 135 4.87 -13.12 -2.41
N ASP A 136 6.10 -13.32 -2.86
CA ASP A 136 7.05 -12.23 -3.11
C ASP A 136 7.03 -11.83 -4.58
N ILE A 137 7.06 -10.51 -4.83
CA ILE A 137 7.34 -9.95 -6.15
C ILE A 137 8.83 -9.56 -6.17
N PRO A 138 9.67 -10.21 -7.00
CA PRO A 138 11.10 -9.90 -7.07
C PRO A 138 11.36 -8.40 -7.23
N TYR A 139 12.24 -7.87 -6.39
CA TYR A 139 12.64 -6.45 -6.34
C TYR A 139 11.55 -5.43 -5.96
N ILE A 140 10.27 -5.80 -5.90
CA ILE A 140 9.16 -4.89 -5.59
C ILE A 140 8.77 -5.00 -4.11
N GLY A 141 8.41 -6.18 -3.63
CA GLY A 141 7.75 -6.28 -2.33
C GLY A 141 7.25 -7.67 -1.99
N SER A 142 6.62 -7.77 -0.82
CA SER A 142 5.91 -8.94 -0.34
C SER A 142 4.41 -8.65 -0.34
N VAL A 143 3.61 -9.61 -0.79
CA VAL A 143 2.16 -9.48 -0.94
C VAL A 143 1.44 -10.56 -0.14
N SER A 144 0.33 -10.19 0.49
CA SER A 144 -0.65 -11.12 1.05
C SER A 144 -2.06 -10.69 0.65
N VAL A 145 -2.89 -11.66 0.26
CA VAL A 145 -4.31 -11.43 -0.03
C VAL A 145 -5.12 -12.04 1.08
N LEU A 146 -5.92 -11.21 1.75
CA LEU A 146 -6.77 -11.59 2.87
C LEU A 146 -8.24 -11.57 2.48
N LYS A 147 -9.03 -12.41 3.13
CA LYS A 147 -10.48 -12.32 3.20
C LYS A 147 -10.87 -11.91 4.62
N ASP A 148 -11.55 -10.79 4.76
CA ASP A 148 -12.02 -10.33 6.07
C ASP A 148 -13.23 -11.16 6.57
N PRO A 149 -13.66 -10.99 7.84
CA PRO A 149 -14.81 -11.72 8.39
C PRO A 149 -16.14 -11.49 7.65
N ALA A 150 -16.29 -10.35 6.97
CA ALA A 150 -17.46 -10.02 6.16
C ALA A 150 -17.37 -10.58 4.72
N GLY A 151 -16.23 -11.18 4.39
CA GLY A 151 -15.98 -11.88 3.13
C GLY A 151 -15.38 -11.02 2.03
N GLN A 152 -14.96 -9.78 2.32
CA GLN A 152 -14.32 -8.90 1.35
C GLN A 152 -12.82 -9.23 1.22
N MET A 153 -12.29 -9.07 0.01
CA MET A 153 -10.88 -9.30 -0.27
C MET A 153 -10.08 -8.01 -0.12
N ILE A 154 -8.88 -8.13 0.46
CA ILE A 154 -7.95 -7.03 0.66
C ILE A 154 -6.56 -7.53 0.26
N ASN A 155 -5.90 -6.82 -0.66
CA ASN A 155 -4.51 -7.10 -1.02
C ASN A 155 -3.60 -6.18 -0.20
N LEU A 156 -2.65 -6.75 0.51
CA LEU A 156 -1.61 -6.03 1.24
C LEU A 156 -0.31 -6.07 0.46
N ILE A 157 0.47 -5.00 0.50
CA ILE A 157 1.82 -4.97 -0.05
C ILE A 157 2.78 -4.27 0.91
N GLU A 158 3.92 -4.89 1.15
CA GLU A 158 5.09 -4.26 1.77
C GLU A 158 6.12 -4.06 0.67
N TYR A 159 6.42 -2.81 0.34
CA TYR A 159 7.47 -2.50 -0.63
C TYR A 159 8.85 -2.72 -0.02
N LYS A 160 9.72 -3.41 -0.75
CA LYS A 160 11.14 -3.48 -0.38
C LYS A 160 11.73 -2.08 -0.45
N ALA A 161 12.45 -1.67 0.58
CA ALA A 161 13.13 -0.39 0.58
C ALA A 161 14.02 -0.28 -0.67
N THR A 162 13.73 0.69 -1.54
CA THR A 162 14.62 1.00 -2.65
C THR A 162 15.93 1.50 -2.06
N SER A 163 17.03 0.82 -2.36
CA SER A 163 18.38 1.35 -2.15
C SER A 163 18.62 2.52 -3.11
N GLY A 164 17.96 3.65 -2.87
CA GLY A 164 18.07 4.86 -3.69
C GLY A 164 16.91 5.83 -3.51
N ALA A 165 17.20 6.92 -2.78
CA ALA A 165 16.59 8.25 -2.79
C ALA A 165 15.05 8.38 -2.98
N ARG A 166 14.38 8.80 -1.90
CA ARG A 166 13.19 9.66 -1.99
C ARG A 166 13.59 11.08 -2.36
#